data_AF-A0AAN4ACI4-F1
#
_entry.id   AF-A0AAN4ACI4-F1
#
_cell.length_a   1.000
_cell.length_b   1.000
_cell.length_c   1.000
_cell.angle_alpha   90.00
_cell.angle_beta   90.00
_cell.angle_gamma   90.00
#
_symmetry.space_group_name_H-M   'P 1'
#
loop_
_entity.id
_entity.type
_entity.pdbx_description
1 polymer ?
#
loop_
_entity_poly.entity_id
_entity_poly.type
_entity_poly.pdbx_seq_one_letter_code
_entity_poly.pdbx_strand_id
1 'polypeptide(L)'
;MKIKHEHIRMAMNAWAYPDGEKVPAAEIARTYFELGMTFPELYDDSHPEALARNTQKIFRWVEKDTPDAVEKIQALLPAIEKAMPPLLVARMRSHSSAYFRELVETRERLVRDADDFVAVAIAGFNQMNRGGPAGNAVAVH
;
A
#
# COMPACT_ATOMS: atom_id res chain seq x y z
N MET A 1 -0.07 21.06 -6.77
CA MET A 1 -1.19 20.68 -5.88
C MET A 1 -0.63 20.00 -4.65
N LYS A 2 -1.09 20.37 -3.45
CA LYS A 2 -0.64 19.78 -2.18
C LYS A 2 -1.52 18.55 -1.87
N ILE A 3 -0.92 17.42 -1.49
CA ILE A 3 -1.66 16.22 -1.10
C ILE A 3 -2.41 16.53 0.20
N LYS A 4 -3.71 16.28 0.26
CA LYS A 4 -4.48 16.48 1.50
C LYS A 4 -4.03 15.50 2.57
N HIS A 5 -4.03 15.96 3.82
CA HIS A 5 -3.61 15.16 4.98
C HIS A 5 -4.41 13.86 5.13
N GLU A 6 -5.72 13.89 4.87
CA GLU A 6 -6.61 12.72 4.88
C GLU A 6 -6.14 11.58 3.93
N HIS A 7 -5.63 11.93 2.74
CA HIS A 7 -5.13 10.92 1.79
C HIS A 7 -3.79 10.33 2.21
N ILE A 8 -2.94 11.13 2.88
CA ILE A 8 -1.70 10.64 3.48
C ILE A 8 -2.04 9.65 4.60
N ARG A 9 -3.01 9.99 5.47
CA ARG A 9 -3.52 9.10 6.52
C ARG A 9 -4.00 7.76 5.97
N MET A 10 -4.82 7.78 4.92
CA MET A 10 -5.30 6.55 4.28
C MET A 10 -4.14 5.67 3.78
N ALA A 11 -3.15 6.27 3.12
CA ALA A 11 -1.99 5.53 2.61
C ALA A 11 -1.09 4.98 3.73
N MET A 12 -0.86 5.77 4.78
CA MET A 12 -0.10 5.37 5.97
C MET A 12 -0.75 4.19 6.70
N ASN A 13 -2.07 4.24 6.90
CA ASN A 13 -2.81 3.14 7.53
C ASN A 13 -2.82 1.88 6.67
N ALA A 14 -2.96 2.02 5.34
CA ALA A 14 -2.85 0.90 4.41
C ALA A 14 -1.45 0.27 4.40
N TRP A 15 -0.41 1.09 4.60
CA TRP A 15 0.97 0.61 4.70
C TRP A 15 1.23 -0.10 6.05
N ALA A 16 0.65 0.39 7.14
CA ALA A 16 0.78 -0.22 8.46
C ALA A 16 -0.04 -1.50 8.64
N TYR A 17 -1.10 -1.69 7.83
CA TYR A 17 -2.05 -2.80 8.01
C TYR A 17 -1.41 -4.21 8.02
N PRO A 18 -0.45 -4.56 7.14
CA PRO A 18 0.08 -5.92 7.08
C PRO A 18 0.95 -6.31 8.28
N ASP A 19 1.88 -5.43 8.67
CA ASP A 19 2.97 -5.76 9.61
C ASP A 19 3.05 -4.80 10.83
N GLY A 20 2.07 -3.90 10.96
CA GLY A 20 2.00 -2.89 12.01
C GLY A 20 2.78 -1.60 11.71
N GLU A 21 2.54 -0.59 12.54
CA GLU A 21 3.03 0.78 12.38
C GLU A 21 4.56 0.93 12.44
N LYS A 22 5.25 -0.02 13.07
CA LYS A 22 6.71 0.00 13.19
C LYS A 22 7.41 -0.11 11.83
N VAL A 23 6.81 -0.81 10.86
CA VAL A 23 7.40 -0.97 9.52
C VAL A 23 7.44 0.37 8.78
N PRO A 24 6.32 1.09 8.58
CA PRO A 24 6.34 2.45 8.03
C PRO A 24 7.26 3.39 8.81
N ALA A 25 7.22 3.36 10.15
CA ALA A 25 8.00 4.27 10.98
C ALA A 25 9.52 4.07 10.82
N ALA A 26 9.99 2.81 10.76
CA ALA A 26 11.40 2.50 10.54
C ALA A 26 11.88 2.97 9.16
N GLU A 27 11.11 2.65 8.11
CA GLU A 27 11.46 3.01 6.73
C GLU A 27 11.44 4.53 6.50
N ILE A 28 10.47 5.23 7.09
CA ILE A 28 10.40 6.70 7.07
C ILE A 28 11.59 7.31 7.82
N ALA A 29 11.92 6.81 9.02
CA ALA A 29 13.04 7.33 9.80
C ALA A 29 14.37 7.15 9.07
N ARG A 30 14.64 5.96 8.51
CA ARG A 30 15.83 5.71 7.69
C ARG A 30 15.93 6.72 6.54
N THR A 31 14.84 6.85 5.79
CA THR A 31 14.78 7.73 4.61
C THR A 31 14.88 9.20 4.98
N TYR A 32 14.32 9.61 6.11
CA TYR A 32 14.39 10.96 6.65
C TYR A 32 15.85 11.37 6.91
N PHE A 33 16.64 10.52 7.55
CA PHE A 33 18.07 10.79 7.79
C PHE A 33 18.91 10.69 6.51
N GLU A 34 18.60 9.77 5.60
CA GLU A 34 19.25 9.73 4.27
C GLU A 34 19.05 11.02 3.47
N LEU A 35 17.89 11.66 3.61
CA LEU A 35 17.57 12.93 2.95
C LEU A 35 18.14 14.15 3.70
N GLY A 36 18.83 13.95 4.83
CA GLY A 36 19.38 15.03 5.65
C GLY A 36 18.30 15.94 6.24
N MET A 37 17.10 15.41 6.46
CA MET A 37 15.98 16.18 6.99
C MET A 37 16.19 16.48 8.47
N THR A 38 15.72 17.66 8.89
CA THR A 38 15.83 18.14 10.28
C THR A 38 14.48 18.52 10.90
N PHE A 39 13.41 18.53 10.09
CA PHE A 39 12.05 18.80 10.53
C PHE A 39 11.03 17.89 9.83
N PRO A 40 10.03 17.34 10.55
CA PRO A 40 9.88 17.33 12.00
C PRO A 40 10.95 16.47 12.69
N GLU A 41 11.31 16.81 13.93
CA GLU A 41 12.35 16.08 14.67
C GLU A 41 11.99 14.59 14.84
N LEU A 42 12.85 13.72 14.32
CA LEU A 42 12.85 12.28 14.55
C LEU A 42 14.14 11.89 15.31
N TYR A 43 14.08 10.76 16.01
CA TYR A 43 15.22 10.20 16.72
C TYR A 43 16.02 9.28 15.79
N ASP A 44 17.34 9.44 15.77
CA ASP A 44 18.26 8.52 15.09
C ASP A 44 18.56 7.30 15.97
N ASP A 45 19.33 6.35 15.43
CA ASP A 45 19.68 5.11 16.11
C ASP A 45 20.55 5.30 17.37
N SER A 46 21.04 6.51 17.65
CA SER A 46 21.76 6.81 18.89
C SER A 46 20.82 6.91 20.09
N HIS A 47 19.53 7.18 19.87
CA HIS A 47 18.55 7.31 20.93
C HIS A 47 18.01 5.92 21.35
N PRO A 48 18.02 5.57 22.65
CA PRO A 48 17.39 4.35 23.11
C PRO A 48 15.89 4.37 22.76
N GLU A 49 15.35 3.31 22.18
CA GLU A 49 13.94 3.24 21.76
C GLU A 49 13.55 4.20 20.62
N ALA A 50 14.50 4.66 19.80
CA ALA A 50 14.23 5.55 18.66
C ALA A 50 13.04 5.10 17.82
N LEU A 51 12.98 3.81 17.46
CA LEU A 51 11.88 3.24 16.68
C LEU A 51 10.52 3.39 17.36
N ALA A 52 10.40 3.06 18.65
CA ALA A 52 9.12 3.14 19.36
C ALA A 52 8.64 4.58 19.47
N ARG A 53 9.54 5.52 19.78
CA ARG A 53 9.23 6.95 19.86
C ARG A 53 8.87 7.54 18.50
N ASN A 54 9.60 7.19 17.44
CA ASN A 54 9.29 7.66 16.09
C ASN A 54 7.94 7.10 15.62
N THR A 55 7.66 5.83 15.88
CA THR A 55 6.34 5.22 15.57
C THR A 55 5.22 6.02 16.22
N GLN A 56 5.31 6.25 17.54
CA GLN A 56 4.31 7.03 18.27
C GLN A 56 4.18 8.46 17.73
N LYS A 57 5.29 9.17 17.47
CA LYS A 57 5.26 10.55 16.97
C LYS A 57 4.57 10.64 15.61
N ILE A 58 5.01 9.80 14.66
CA ILE A 58 4.53 9.80 13.28
C ILE A 58 3.02 9.50 13.25
N PHE A 59 2.60 8.39 13.84
CA PHE A 59 1.18 7.98 13.77
C PHE A 59 0.26 8.92 14.56
N ARG A 60 0.73 9.50 15.68
CA ARG A 60 -0.01 10.56 16.38
C ARG A 60 -0.23 11.81 15.51
N TRP A 61 0.70 12.16 14.64
CA TRP A 61 0.49 13.27 13.70
C TRP A 61 -0.40 12.86 12.53
N VAL A 62 -0.31 11.62 12.06
CA VAL A 62 -1.19 11.08 11.03
C VAL A 62 -2.65 11.08 11.49
N GLU A 63 -2.94 10.74 12.74
CA GLU A 63 -4.30 10.66 13.28
C GLU A 63 -4.96 12.03 13.52
N LYS A 64 -4.17 13.08 13.76
CA LYS A 64 -4.68 14.39 14.18
C LYS A 64 -4.84 15.35 13.02
N ASP A 65 -5.96 16.06 13.00
CA ASP A 65 -6.24 17.13 12.03
C ASP A 65 -5.82 18.53 12.53
N THR A 66 -4.99 18.62 13.57
CA THR A 66 -4.50 19.92 14.06
C THR A 66 -3.51 20.54 13.07
N PRO A 67 -3.43 21.89 12.94
CA PRO A 67 -2.50 22.54 12.02
C PRO A 67 -1.04 22.08 12.20
N ASP A 68 -0.60 21.90 13.45
CA ASP A 68 0.75 21.40 13.79
C ASP A 68 0.99 19.97 13.28
N ALA A 69 0.02 19.07 13.42
CA ALA A 69 0.13 17.70 12.94
C ALA A 69 0.16 17.65 11.41
N VAL A 70 -0.70 18.44 10.77
CA VAL A 70 -0.74 18.58 9.31
C VAL A 70 0.60 19.13 8.80
N GLU A 71 1.15 20.17 9.42
CA GLU A 71 2.44 20.74 9.03
C GLU A 71 3.58 19.72 9.12
N LYS A 72 3.67 18.98 10.23
CA LYS A 72 4.71 17.96 10.44
C LYS A 72 4.62 16.82 9.42
N ILE A 73 3.41 16.33 9.12
CA ILE A 73 3.23 15.30 8.09
C ILE A 73 3.55 15.83 6.70
N GLN A 74 3.23 17.09 6.40
CA GLN A 74 3.56 17.69 5.11
C GLN A 74 5.07 17.91 4.95
N ALA A 75 5.76 18.30 6.02
CA ALA A 75 7.22 18.38 6.02
C ALA A 75 7.88 17.00 5.87
N LEU A 76 7.28 15.95 6.45
CA LEU A 76 7.75 14.57 6.36
C LEU A 76 7.44 13.89 5.01
N LEU A 77 6.61 14.52 4.16
CA LEU A 77 6.14 13.94 2.91
C LEU A 77 7.25 13.45 1.96
N PRO A 78 8.40 14.13 1.80
CA PRO A 78 9.50 13.62 0.97
C PRO A 78 10.04 12.25 1.45
N ALA A 79 10.19 12.06 2.77
CA ALA A 79 10.62 10.79 3.33
C ALA A 79 9.54 9.70 3.18
N ILE A 80 8.27 10.07 3.40
CA ILE A 80 7.13 9.15 3.20
C ILE A 80 7.09 8.65 1.76
N GLU A 81 7.17 9.54 0.77
CA GLU A 81 7.07 9.17 -0.64
C GLU A 81 8.24 8.32 -1.13
N LYS A 82 9.44 8.56 -0.61
CA LYS A 82 10.63 7.77 -0.96
C LYS A 82 10.63 6.39 -0.28
N ALA A 83 10.05 6.27 0.92
CA ALA A 83 10.00 5.04 1.69
C ALA A 83 8.81 4.13 1.37
N MET A 84 7.66 4.72 1.03
CA MET A 84 6.38 4.02 0.89
C MET A 84 6.33 3.16 -0.39
N PRO A 85 5.68 1.98 -0.35
CA PRO A 85 5.46 1.15 -1.54
C PRO A 85 4.89 1.94 -2.72
N PRO A 86 5.42 1.82 -3.95
CA PRO A 86 5.04 2.66 -5.08
C PRO A 86 3.54 2.70 -5.40
N LEU A 87 2.85 1.56 -5.23
CA LEU A 87 1.40 1.49 -5.45
C LEU A 87 0.61 2.34 -4.45
N LEU A 88 1.06 2.40 -3.18
CA LEU A 88 0.43 3.23 -2.17
C LEU A 88 0.71 4.72 -2.41
N VAL A 89 1.91 5.06 -2.86
CA VAL A 89 2.23 6.43 -3.31
C VAL A 89 1.35 6.86 -4.48
N ALA A 90 1.18 5.99 -5.48
CA ALA A 90 0.32 6.25 -6.62
C ALA A 90 -1.14 6.45 -6.19
N ARG A 91 -1.67 5.57 -5.32
CA ARG A 91 -3.02 5.71 -4.74
C ARG A 91 -3.18 7.02 -3.97
N MET A 92 -2.24 7.36 -3.09
CA MET A 92 -2.24 8.63 -2.36
C MET A 92 -2.31 9.84 -3.30
N ARG A 93 -1.50 9.83 -4.38
CA ARG A 93 -1.42 10.94 -5.34
C ARG A 93 -2.61 10.99 -6.31
N SER A 94 -3.29 9.88 -6.57
CA SER A 94 -4.44 9.78 -7.49
C SER A 94 -5.61 10.72 -7.15
N HIS A 95 -5.78 11.02 -5.85
CA HIS A 95 -6.78 11.98 -5.39
C HIS A 95 -6.51 13.42 -5.87
N SER A 96 -5.25 13.72 -6.16
CA SER A 96 -4.78 15.06 -6.55
C SER A 96 -4.21 15.14 -7.98
N SER A 97 -4.15 14.01 -8.70
CA SER A 97 -3.52 13.95 -10.03
C SER A 97 -4.23 12.94 -10.92
N ALA A 98 -4.68 13.40 -12.09
CA ALA A 98 -5.31 12.55 -13.11
C ALA A 98 -4.35 11.46 -13.61
N TYR A 99 -3.05 11.79 -13.77
CA TYR A 99 -2.03 10.83 -14.18
C TYR A 99 -1.96 9.63 -13.22
N PHE A 100 -1.87 9.90 -11.91
CA PHE A 100 -1.80 8.82 -10.93
C PHE A 100 -3.12 8.07 -10.80
N ARG A 101 -4.25 8.72 -11.08
CA ARG A 101 -5.57 8.06 -11.13
C ARG A 101 -5.65 7.04 -12.25
N GLU A 102 -5.30 7.45 -13.47
CA GLU A 102 -5.28 6.56 -14.63
C GLU A 102 -4.30 5.38 -14.43
N LEU A 103 -3.13 5.65 -13.83
CA LEU A 103 -2.15 4.61 -13.50
C LEU A 103 -2.73 3.55 -12.55
N VAL A 104 -3.40 3.98 -11.47
CA VAL A 104 -4.03 3.07 -10.51
C VAL A 104 -5.17 2.29 -11.15
N GLU A 105 -6.07 2.96 -11.89
CA GLU A 105 -7.19 2.31 -12.58
C GLU A 105 -6.71 1.27 -13.60
N THR A 106 -5.65 1.58 -14.34
CA THR A 106 -5.03 0.66 -15.29
C THR A 106 -4.44 -0.56 -14.59
N ARG A 107 -3.73 -0.36 -13.48
CA ARG A 107 -3.20 -1.47 -12.67
C ARG A 107 -4.32 -2.36 -12.16
N GLU A 108 -5.41 -1.78 -11.67
CA GLU A 108 -6.56 -2.55 -11.16
C GLU A 108 -7.25 -3.35 -12.25
N ARG A 109 -7.38 -2.80 -13.48
CA ARG A 109 -7.88 -3.55 -14.63
C ARG A 109 -6.97 -4.74 -14.95
N LEU A 110 -5.66 -4.54 -15.00
CA LEU A 110 -4.71 -5.62 -15.28
C LEU A 110 -4.75 -6.75 -14.23
N VAL A 111 -5.00 -6.41 -12.96
CA VAL A 111 -5.18 -7.45 -11.92
C VAL A 111 -6.47 -8.22 -12.16
N ARG A 112 -7.59 -7.55 -12.45
CA ARG A 112 -8.86 -8.22 -12.76
C ARG A 112 -8.74 -9.15 -13.98
N ASP A 113 -8.10 -8.67 -15.05
CA ASP A 113 -7.90 -9.48 -16.26
C ASP A 113 -7.06 -10.74 -15.97
N ALA A 114 -6.08 -10.64 -15.07
CA ALA A 114 -5.29 -11.78 -14.62
C ALA A 114 -6.10 -12.76 -13.76
N ASP A 115 -6.92 -12.26 -12.83
CA ASP A 115 -7.80 -13.07 -11.99
C ASP A 115 -8.85 -13.80 -12.84
N ASP A 116 -9.41 -13.13 -13.85
CA ASP A 116 -10.35 -13.71 -14.82
C ASP A 116 -9.68 -14.83 -15.64
N PHE A 117 -8.43 -14.64 -16.07
CA PHE A 117 -7.67 -15.70 -16.75
C PHE A 117 -7.49 -16.94 -15.86
N VAL A 118 -7.15 -16.75 -14.59
CA VAL A 118 -7.04 -17.84 -13.61
C VAL A 118 -8.39 -18.55 -13.43
N ALA A 119 -9.48 -17.80 -13.33
CA ALA A 119 -10.82 -18.36 -13.20
C ALA A 119 -11.22 -19.23 -14.41
N VAL A 120 -10.94 -18.76 -15.63
CA VAL A 120 -11.20 -19.52 -16.88
C VAL A 120 -10.39 -20.80 -16.92
N ALA A 121 -9.10 -20.77 -16.53
CA ALA A 121 -8.26 -21.95 -16.49
C ALA A 121 -8.80 -23.03 -15.52
N ILE A 122 -9.25 -22.61 -14.33
CA ILE A 122 -9.87 -23.51 -13.34
C ILE A 122 -11.18 -24.10 -13.89
N ALA A 123 -12.02 -23.29 -14.52
CA ALA A 123 -13.27 -23.74 -15.12
C ALA A 123 -13.05 -24.79 -16.23
N GLY A 124 -12.05 -24.56 -17.10
CA GLY A 124 -11.67 -25.49 -18.15
C GLY A 124 -11.22 -26.86 -17.63
N PHE A 125 -10.39 -26.88 -16.58
CA PHE A 125 -9.95 -28.13 -15.94
C PHE A 125 -11.14 -28.91 -15.33
N ASN A 126 -12.07 -28.22 -14.67
CA ASN A 126 -13.26 -28.84 -14.10
C ASN A 126 -14.18 -29.46 -15.17
N GLN A 127 -14.28 -28.83 -16.34
CA GLN A 127 -15.07 -29.35 -17.46
C GLN A 127 -14.44 -30.63 -18.03
N MET A 128 -13.11 -30.69 -18.17
CA MET A 128 -12.40 -31.89 -18.64
C MET A 128 -12.54 -33.06 -17.65
N ASN A 129 -12.52 -32.79 -16.34
CA ASN A 129 -12.67 -33.82 -15.31
C ASN A 129 -14.11 -34.33 -15.10
N ARG A 130 -15.12 -33.56 -15.51
CA ARG A 130 -16.53 -34.04 -15.53
C ARG A 130 -16.88 -34.85 -16.79
N GLY A 131 -16.02 -34.83 -17.81
CA GLY A 131 -16.21 -35.50 -19.10
C GLY A 131 -15.58 -36.91 -19.19
N GLY A 132 -15.47 -37.66 -18.09
CA GLY A 132 -15.07 -39.07 -18.14
C GLY A 132 -16.07 -39.89 -18.98
N PRO A 133 -15.62 -40.85 -19.81
CA PRO A 133 -16.48 -41.53 -20.76
C PRO A 133 -17.60 -42.28 -20.03
N ALA A 134 -18.85 -41.91 -20.33
CA ALA A 134 -19.99 -42.76 -20.04
C ALA A 134 -19.71 -44.13 -20.67
N GLY A 135 -19.48 -45.13 -19.82
CA GLY A 135 -19.21 -46.49 -20.25
C GLY A 135 -20.28 -46.94 -21.23
N ASN A 136 -19.84 -47.38 -22.41
CA ASN A 136 -20.67 -48.06 -23.39
C ASN A 136 -21.35 -49.26 -22.72
N ALA A 137 -22.63 -49.10 -22.36
CA ALA A 137 -23.53 -50.23 -22.16
C ALA A 137 -23.90 -50.77 -23.54
N VAL A 138 -23.01 -51.59 -24.10
CA VAL A 138 -23.36 -52.47 -25.22
C VAL A 138 -24.32 -53.52 -24.66
N ALA A 139 -25.62 -53.33 -24.89
CA ALA A 139 -26.60 -54.39 -24.71
C ALA A 139 -26.33 -55.45 -25.80
N VAL A 140 -25.74 -56.57 -25.39
CA VAL A 140 -25.68 -57.76 -26.24
C VAL A 140 -27.00 -58.51 -26.03
N HIS A 141 -27.74 -58.64 -27.13
CA HIS A 141 -29.00 -59.37 -27.27
C HIS A 141 -28.85 -60.88 -27.02
#